data_AF-A0A3C2D7H0-F1
#
_entry.id   AF-A0A3C2D7H0-F1
#
_cell.length_a   1.000
_cell.length_b   1.000
_cell.length_c   1.000
_cell.angle_alpha   90.00
_cell.angle_beta   90.00
_cell.angle_gamma   90.00
#
_symmetry.space_group_name_H-M   'P 1'
#
loop_
_entity.id
_entity.type
_entity.pdbx_description
1 polymer ?
#
loop_
_entity_poly.entity_id
_entity_poly.type
_entity_poly.pdbx_seq_one_letter_code
_entity_poly.pdbx_strand_id
1 'polypeptide(L)'
;MKKNDQHILHQVNLEINTSNEPQAYAIKANVNSFLNENLLPKIEFFFDNIDVQNEIKRFDSLDIEIDIKPGDNFDEAGEKIIEHLHEKIEAVNLISSKRSEKIYQDLIAGTKNSGMGADDSKISEHHQMTSVDQISNLKSIFLHFLETGQLPWYGSSSLLTEFIESGLFISELGDENFLESLKHQLLTNRNVLKRFIHQLDNQIIEQFILQLGIEANISREKLHFKISGHHQALKDLMYELIIHKLINPEYLITQEKLVQLQDELFSGQRSLVLSKKISRQVLEILNAFNLDTSGFTFLENLPNSKTQTDALSGYKQSVASASGEIEMQNNYSNTAEATNNLSAGRLPDVSDNNNTEPEQTYSINENKQNENTDLKAVYIQNAGLILLHPFFWNFLSQTQCTDGKSGLLPEKTSLSIHLLHYLATGQEQEMEYLLTFEKFLCGVPLNSPVSRKIRLSDTEKKECSDLLKSVIGHWTALKNTSPDGLRQMFLQRDGKLELQKFPYKLHVERKAQDVLLDHLPWNISIVKLPWIKELLFVEW
;
A
#
# COMPACT_ATOMS: atom_id res chain seq x y z
N MET A 1 -0.50 3.35 22.77
CA MET A 1 0.78 3.77 23.37
C MET A 1 1.85 3.62 22.30
N LYS A 2 2.59 4.69 21.99
CA LYS A 2 3.70 4.69 21.03
C LYS A 2 4.78 5.66 21.51
N LYS A 3 5.14 5.60 22.79
CA LYS A 3 6.24 6.43 23.29
C LYS A 3 7.54 5.69 22.97
N ASN A 4 8.35 6.25 22.07
CA ASN A 4 9.67 5.77 21.65
C ASN A 4 9.75 4.41 20.93
N ASP A 5 8.65 3.91 20.34
CA ASP A 5 8.61 2.63 19.59
C ASP A 5 9.11 1.39 20.35
N GLN A 6 9.30 1.49 21.67
CA GLN A 6 9.78 0.40 22.52
C GLN A 6 8.69 -0.65 22.72
N HIS A 7 7.46 -0.21 23.00
CA HIS A 7 6.28 -1.07 23.14
C HIS A 7 5.19 -0.64 22.18
N ILE A 8 4.78 -1.54 21.27
CA ILE A 8 3.73 -1.28 20.30
C ILE A 8 2.48 -2.08 20.66
N LEU A 9 1.42 -1.36 21.04
CA LEU A 9 0.08 -1.93 21.27
C LEU A 9 -0.83 -1.56 20.11
N HIS A 10 -1.30 -2.57 19.39
CA HIS A 10 -2.19 -2.37 18.24
C HIS A 10 -3.59 -1.94 18.66
N GLN A 11 -4.21 -2.71 19.55
CA GLN A 11 -5.58 -2.51 19.99
C GLN A 11 -5.72 -2.97 21.44
N VAL A 12 -6.49 -2.22 22.22
CA VAL A 12 -6.92 -2.59 23.57
C VAL A 12 -8.44 -2.65 23.55
N ASN A 13 -9.00 -3.83 23.82
CA ASN A 13 -10.43 -4.02 23.97
C ASN A 13 -10.75 -4.23 25.44
N LEU A 14 -11.65 -3.40 25.97
CA LEU A 14 -12.10 -3.50 27.36
C LEU A 14 -13.60 -3.80 27.36
N GLU A 15 -13.95 -5.01 27.78
CA GLU A 15 -15.32 -5.43 28.01
C GLU A 15 -15.60 -5.45 29.51
N ILE A 16 -16.64 -4.72 29.94
CA ILE A 16 -16.99 -4.60 31.36
C ILE A 16 -18.41 -5.09 31.57
N ASN A 17 -18.54 -6.20 32.28
CA ASN A 17 -19.83 -6.74 32.68
C ASN A 17 -20.23 -6.16 34.05
N THR A 18 -21.41 -5.55 34.12
CA THR A 18 -21.93 -4.93 35.35
C THR A 18 -23.28 -5.53 35.72
N SER A 19 -23.58 -5.54 37.02
CA SER A 19 -24.81 -6.12 37.54
C SER A 19 -26.03 -5.21 37.39
N ASN A 20 -25.84 -3.92 37.15
CA ASN A 20 -26.91 -2.92 37.05
C ASN A 20 -26.52 -1.69 36.20
N GLU A 21 -27.53 -1.04 35.63
CA GLU A 21 -27.38 0.10 34.71
C GLU A 21 -26.73 1.36 35.34
N PRO A 22 -27.06 1.78 36.58
CA PRO A 22 -26.40 2.94 37.21
C PRO A 22 -24.88 2.76 37.35
N GLN A 23 -24.44 1.56 37.72
CA GLN A 23 -23.01 1.23 37.81
C GLN A 23 -22.35 1.27 36.42
N ALA A 24 -23.04 0.78 35.38
CA ALA A 24 -22.56 0.86 33.99
C ALA A 24 -22.30 2.31 33.55
N TYR A 25 -23.23 3.24 33.84
CA TYR A 25 -23.03 4.65 33.51
C TYR A 25 -21.89 5.30 34.30
N ALA A 26 -21.75 4.98 35.59
CA ALA A 26 -20.66 5.50 36.41
C ALA A 26 -19.29 5.03 35.90
N ILE A 27 -19.17 3.78 35.48
CA ILE A 27 -17.95 3.24 34.88
C ILE A 27 -17.70 3.90 33.52
N LYS A 28 -18.72 3.97 32.66
CA LYS A 28 -18.61 4.61 31.33
C LYS A 28 -18.11 6.05 31.41
N ALA A 29 -18.51 6.80 32.44
CA ALA A 29 -18.06 8.18 32.64
C ALA A 29 -16.56 8.29 33.00
N ASN A 30 -15.98 7.26 33.61
CA ASN A 30 -14.62 7.30 34.17
C ASN A 30 -13.63 6.37 33.46
N VAL A 31 -14.10 5.46 32.60
CA VAL A 31 -13.28 4.44 31.94
C VAL A 31 -12.12 5.04 31.13
N ASN A 32 -12.33 6.22 30.53
CA ASN A 32 -11.29 6.88 29.75
C ASN A 32 -10.14 7.41 30.61
N SER A 33 -10.44 7.95 31.80
CA SER A 33 -9.42 8.35 32.77
C SER A 33 -8.72 7.11 33.33
N PHE A 34 -9.45 6.05 33.67
CA PHE A 34 -8.85 4.78 34.08
C PHE A 34 -7.86 4.24 33.04
N LEU A 35 -8.25 4.17 31.77
CA LEU A 35 -7.37 3.66 30.72
C LEU A 35 -6.10 4.51 30.57
N ASN A 36 -6.25 5.83 30.39
CA ASN A 36 -5.12 6.70 30.03
C ASN A 36 -4.24 7.10 31.22
N GLU A 37 -4.83 7.27 32.39
CA GLU A 37 -4.14 7.80 33.59
C GLU A 37 -3.69 6.69 34.54
N ASN A 38 -4.26 5.47 34.43
CA ASN A 38 -3.94 4.35 35.31
C ASN A 38 -3.41 3.11 34.56
N LEU A 39 -4.25 2.47 33.75
CA LEU A 39 -3.94 1.15 33.20
C LEU A 39 -2.79 1.18 32.19
N LEU A 40 -2.88 2.04 31.18
CA LEU A 40 -1.86 2.13 30.12
C LEU A 40 -0.47 2.48 30.69
N PRO A 41 -0.31 3.50 31.57
CA PRO A 41 0.98 3.76 32.21
C PRO A 41 1.54 2.56 33.00
N LYS A 42 0.69 1.82 33.71
CA LYS A 42 1.11 0.61 34.44
C LYS A 42 1.58 -0.50 33.52
N ILE A 43 0.89 -0.70 32.38
CA ILE A 43 1.30 -1.65 31.35
C ILE A 43 2.66 -1.26 30.74
N GLU A 44 2.89 0.04 30.49
CA GLU A 44 4.19 0.54 30.00
C GLU A 44 5.30 0.18 30.97
N PHE A 45 5.12 0.56 32.24
CA PHE A 45 6.09 0.30 33.29
C PHE A 45 6.35 -1.19 33.46
N PHE A 46 5.32 -2.02 33.37
CA PHE A 46 5.45 -3.46 33.44
C PHE A 46 6.34 -4.01 32.30
N PHE A 47 6.09 -3.61 31.04
CA PHE A 47 6.87 -4.07 29.91
C PHE A 47 8.31 -3.54 29.92
N ASP A 48 8.54 -2.31 30.37
CA ASP A 48 9.89 -1.75 30.56
C ASP A 48 10.77 -2.61 31.48
N ASN A 49 10.17 -3.29 32.47
CA ASN A 49 10.90 -4.12 33.43
C ASN A 49 11.13 -5.57 32.96
N ILE A 50 10.47 -6.02 31.90
CA ILE A 50 10.59 -7.39 31.35
C ILE A 50 11.37 -7.40 30.03
N ASP A 51 11.69 -6.22 29.50
CA ASP A 51 12.44 -6.04 28.27
C ASP A 51 13.80 -6.76 28.34
N VAL A 52 14.01 -7.69 27.40
CA VAL A 52 15.25 -8.46 27.29
C VAL A 52 16.07 -7.85 26.16
N GLN A 53 17.33 -7.52 26.44
CA GLN A 53 18.21 -6.91 25.44
C GLN A 53 18.27 -7.74 24.14
N ASN A 54 18.01 -7.07 23.02
CA ASN A 54 18.12 -7.57 21.64
C ASN A 54 17.06 -8.59 21.16
N GLU A 55 15.98 -8.80 21.90
CA GLU A 55 14.88 -9.70 21.49
C GLU A 55 13.55 -8.95 21.45
N ILE A 56 12.80 -9.07 20.34
CA ILE A 56 11.45 -8.52 20.22
C ILE A 56 10.46 -9.66 20.42
N LYS A 57 9.62 -9.52 21.45
CA LYS A 57 8.52 -10.44 21.73
C LYS A 57 7.23 -9.91 21.12
N ARG A 58 6.67 -10.67 20.19
CA ARG A 58 5.39 -10.37 19.54
C ARG A 58 4.32 -11.29 20.10
N PHE A 59 3.22 -10.70 20.58
CA PHE A 59 2.05 -11.43 21.05
C PHE A 59 0.88 -11.10 20.13
N ASP A 60 0.32 -12.12 19.47
CA ASP A 60 -0.81 -11.90 18.55
C ASP A 60 -2.08 -11.44 19.28
N SER A 61 -2.32 -11.98 20.48
CA SER A 61 -3.36 -11.52 21.41
C SER A 61 -2.98 -11.84 22.86
N LEU A 62 -3.45 -11.02 23.80
CA LEU A 62 -3.34 -11.23 25.24
C LEU A 62 -4.69 -10.96 25.91
N ASP A 63 -5.52 -11.99 26.03
CA ASP A 63 -6.83 -11.88 26.66
C ASP A 63 -6.76 -11.99 28.20
N ILE A 64 -7.15 -10.95 28.93
CA ILE A 64 -7.12 -10.96 30.40
C ILE A 64 -8.55 -10.90 30.92
N GLU A 65 -8.95 -11.95 31.64
CA GLU A 65 -10.22 -12.00 32.36
C GLU A 65 -9.95 -11.78 33.85
N ILE A 66 -10.62 -10.78 34.44
CA ILE A 66 -10.51 -10.48 35.86
C ILE A 66 -11.88 -10.32 36.51
N ASP A 67 -12.04 -10.92 37.70
CA ASP A 67 -13.20 -10.70 38.55
C ASP A 67 -12.95 -9.53 39.51
N ILE A 68 -13.72 -8.46 39.33
CA ILE A 68 -13.67 -7.28 40.20
C ILE A 68 -14.67 -7.47 41.35
N LYS A 69 -14.19 -7.39 42.59
CA LYS A 69 -15.02 -7.57 43.79
C LYS A 69 -15.81 -6.29 44.10
N PRO A 70 -16.98 -6.39 44.75
CA PRO A 70 -17.72 -5.22 45.20
C PRO A 70 -16.87 -4.37 46.17
N GLY A 71 -16.51 -3.16 45.76
CA GLY A 71 -15.69 -2.22 46.54
C GLY A 71 -14.34 -1.91 45.91
N ASP A 72 -13.87 -2.71 44.96
CA ASP A 72 -12.63 -2.44 44.25
C ASP A 72 -12.76 -1.13 43.44
N ASN A 73 -11.73 -0.28 43.52
CA ASN A 73 -11.65 0.92 42.68
C ASN A 73 -10.87 0.63 41.39
N PHE A 74 -10.82 1.63 40.50
CA PHE A 74 -10.08 1.51 39.24
C PHE A 74 -8.57 1.27 39.44
N ASP A 75 -7.97 1.82 40.50
CA ASP A 75 -6.54 1.60 40.78
C ASP A 75 -6.26 0.13 41.12
N GLU A 76 -7.08 -0.48 41.96
CA GLU A 76 -7.01 -1.90 42.36
C GLU A 76 -7.30 -2.83 41.18
N ALA A 77 -8.27 -2.47 40.33
CA ALA A 77 -8.52 -3.18 39.08
C ALA A 77 -7.28 -3.14 38.17
N GLY A 78 -6.63 -1.98 38.06
CA GLY A 78 -5.38 -1.82 37.32
C GLY A 78 -4.26 -2.73 37.83
N GLU A 79 -4.05 -2.81 39.15
CA GLU A 79 -3.06 -3.73 39.74
C GLU A 79 -3.34 -5.20 39.41
N LYS A 80 -4.60 -5.64 39.54
CA LYS A 80 -5.00 -7.02 39.22
C LYS A 80 -4.76 -7.35 37.75
N ILE A 81 -5.02 -6.42 36.83
CA ILE A 81 -4.75 -6.64 35.40
C ILE A 81 -3.25 -6.86 35.18
N ILE A 82 -2.37 -6.09 35.83
CA ILE A 82 -0.92 -6.26 35.70
C ILE A 82 -0.45 -7.59 36.28
N GLU A 83 -1.00 -8.02 37.42
CA GLU A 83 -0.70 -9.32 38.01
C GLU A 83 -1.07 -10.47 37.05
N HIS A 84 -2.28 -10.45 36.48
CA HIS A 84 -2.71 -11.48 35.53
C HIS A 84 -1.95 -11.40 34.19
N LEU A 85 -1.57 -10.20 33.75
CA LEU A 85 -0.70 -10.01 32.59
C LEU A 85 0.66 -10.67 32.81
N HIS A 86 1.25 -10.50 34.00
CA HIS A 86 2.51 -11.13 34.39
C HIS A 86 2.42 -12.66 34.34
N GLU A 87 1.45 -13.24 35.04
CA GLU A 87 1.23 -14.69 35.06
C GLU A 87 1.06 -15.27 33.65
N LYS A 88 0.31 -14.57 32.80
CA LYS A 88 0.05 -15.01 31.44
C LYS A 88 1.32 -15.00 30.57
N ILE A 89 2.13 -13.95 30.67
CA ILE A 89 3.39 -13.86 29.91
C ILE A 89 4.39 -14.91 30.38
N GLU A 90 4.51 -15.14 31.69
CA GLU A 90 5.36 -16.21 32.23
C GLU A 90 4.92 -17.59 31.72
N ALA A 91 3.62 -17.88 31.74
CA ALA A 91 3.09 -19.14 31.22
C ALA A 91 3.44 -19.34 29.74
N VAL A 92 3.31 -18.30 28.92
CA VAL A 92 3.64 -18.35 27.48
C VAL A 92 5.15 -18.55 27.25
N ASN A 93 6.02 -17.87 28.03
CA ASN A 93 7.47 -18.07 27.97
C ASN A 93 7.90 -19.50 28.37
N LEU A 94 7.22 -20.10 29.35
CA LEU A 94 7.46 -21.49 29.76
C LEU A 94 7.03 -22.49 28.69
N ILE A 95 5.98 -22.19 27.93
CA ILE A 95 5.51 -23.04 26.83
C ILE A 95 6.43 -22.95 25.62
N SER A 96 6.92 -21.75 25.27
CA SER A 96 7.85 -21.58 24.15
C SER A 96 9.18 -22.29 24.39
N SER A 97 9.75 -22.18 25.59
CA SER A 97 11.00 -22.88 25.97
C SER A 97 10.87 -24.41 25.90
N LYS A 98 9.76 -24.98 26.39
CA LYS A 98 9.46 -26.42 26.28
C LYS A 98 9.27 -26.89 24.83
N ARG A 99 8.66 -26.06 23.97
CA ARG A 99 8.51 -26.37 22.53
C ARG A 99 9.86 -26.41 21.82
N SER A 100 10.75 -25.44 22.07
CA SER A 100 12.11 -25.46 21.52
C SER A 100 12.90 -26.69 21.97
N GLU A 101 12.73 -27.11 23.22
CA GLU A 101 13.42 -28.29 23.76
C GLU A 101 12.88 -29.60 23.15
N LYS A 102 11.56 -29.70 22.93
CA LYS A 102 10.95 -30.84 22.22
C LYS A 102 11.40 -30.93 20.76
N ILE A 103 11.44 -29.81 20.03
CA ILE A 103 11.96 -29.76 18.66
C ILE A 103 13.42 -30.22 18.60
N TYR A 104 14.24 -29.78 19.56
CA TYR A 104 15.64 -30.18 19.65
C TYR A 104 15.79 -31.68 19.98
N GLN A 105 14.94 -32.22 20.85
CA GLN A 105 14.90 -33.66 21.17
C GLN A 105 14.41 -34.50 19.98
N ASP A 106 13.40 -34.04 19.23
CA ASP A 106 12.88 -34.72 18.04
C ASP A 106 13.91 -34.72 16.88
N LEU A 107 14.69 -33.65 16.74
CA LEU A 107 15.82 -33.57 15.80
C LEU A 107 16.98 -34.51 16.17
N ILE A 108 17.25 -34.68 17.48
CA ILE A 108 18.29 -35.60 17.97
C ILE A 108 17.82 -37.07 17.94
N ALA A 109 16.52 -37.32 18.13
CA ALA A 109 15.96 -38.67 18.19
C ALA A 109 15.83 -39.38 16.84
N GLY A 110 16.07 -38.69 15.70
CA GLY A 110 16.19 -39.32 14.38
C GLY A 110 14.99 -40.20 13.96
N THR A 111 13.79 -39.95 14.50
CA THR A 111 12.61 -40.77 14.22
C THR A 111 11.79 -40.17 13.08
N LYS A 112 11.93 -40.76 11.89
CA LYS A 112 10.87 -40.70 10.88
C LYS A 112 9.66 -41.46 11.42
N ASN A 113 8.70 -40.78 12.02
CA ASN A 113 7.36 -41.33 12.21
C ASN A 113 6.29 -40.29 11.85
N SER A 114 5.78 -40.44 10.64
CA SER A 114 4.40 -40.10 10.29
C SER A 114 3.45 -40.93 11.16
N GLY A 115 2.62 -40.28 11.97
CA GLY A 115 1.54 -40.95 12.71
C GLY A 115 0.82 -40.05 13.71
N MET A 116 -0.45 -39.71 13.39
CA MET A 116 -1.44 -39.12 14.30
C MET A 116 -1.41 -39.76 15.70
N GLY A 117 -1.29 -38.93 16.73
CA GLY A 117 -1.59 -39.26 18.12
C GLY A 117 -2.38 -38.10 18.73
N ALA A 118 -3.67 -38.30 18.89
CA ALA A 118 -4.61 -37.34 19.46
C ALA A 118 -4.48 -37.31 20.99
N ASP A 119 -4.12 -36.15 21.56
CA ASP A 119 -4.72 -35.63 22.81
C ASP A 119 -4.27 -34.20 23.23
N ASP A 120 -3.46 -33.49 22.45
CA ASP A 120 -3.02 -32.11 22.82
C ASP A 120 -3.96 -30.99 22.33
N SER A 121 -5.12 -31.33 21.75
CA SER A 121 -6.00 -30.37 21.05
C SER A 121 -6.93 -29.54 21.97
N LYS A 122 -6.51 -29.21 23.20
CA LYS A 122 -7.30 -28.34 24.10
C LYS A 122 -6.48 -27.31 24.88
N ILE A 123 -5.32 -26.91 24.38
CA ILE A 123 -4.61 -25.72 24.88
C ILE A 123 -4.61 -24.68 23.76
N SER A 124 -5.70 -23.90 23.75
CA SER A 124 -5.96 -22.63 23.05
C SER A 124 -5.02 -22.25 21.90
N GLU A 125 -5.51 -22.38 20.68
CA GLU A 125 -4.87 -21.99 19.41
C GLU A 125 -4.66 -20.46 19.25
N HIS A 126 -5.01 -19.64 20.26
CA HIS A 126 -5.10 -18.18 20.12
C HIS A 126 -3.99 -17.35 20.79
N HIS A 127 -2.98 -17.97 21.39
CA HIS A 127 -1.92 -17.25 22.12
C HIS A 127 -0.53 -17.62 21.58
N GLN A 128 -0.23 -17.18 20.35
CA GLN A 128 1.09 -17.37 19.76
C GLN A 128 2.00 -16.20 20.15
N MET A 129 3.12 -16.52 20.81
CA MET A 129 4.22 -15.59 21.03
C MET A 129 5.37 -15.97 20.10
N THR A 130 5.88 -15.00 19.37
CA THR A 130 7.06 -15.15 18.52
C THR A 130 8.19 -14.26 19.04
N SER A 131 9.38 -14.84 19.18
CA SER A 131 10.62 -14.11 19.43
C SER A 131 11.32 -13.84 18.10
N VAL A 132 11.67 -12.59 17.84
CA VAL A 132 12.37 -12.17 16.62
C VAL A 132 13.48 -11.20 17.02
N ASP A 133 14.67 -11.35 16.43
CA ASP A 133 15.74 -10.36 16.63
C ASP A 133 15.40 -9.02 15.95
N GLN A 134 16.07 -7.96 16.36
CA GLN A 134 15.79 -6.60 15.87
C GLN A 134 15.92 -6.48 14.34
N ILE A 135 16.95 -7.08 13.73
CA ILE A 135 17.20 -6.98 12.28
C ILE A 135 16.13 -7.77 11.51
N SER A 136 15.82 -8.99 11.94
CA SER A 136 14.73 -9.78 11.35
C SER A 136 13.38 -9.09 11.48
N ASN A 137 13.14 -8.36 12.57
CA ASN A 137 11.95 -7.54 12.73
C ASN A 137 11.88 -6.45 11.67
N LEU A 138 12.95 -5.69 11.49
CA LEU A 138 13.05 -4.64 10.46
C LEU A 138 12.85 -5.19 9.04
N LYS A 139 13.50 -6.32 8.70
CA LYS A 139 13.29 -7.04 7.43
C LYS A 139 11.81 -7.39 7.22
N SER A 140 11.16 -7.95 8.24
CA SER A 140 9.75 -8.35 8.13
C SER A 140 8.80 -7.15 7.97
N ILE A 141 9.07 -6.02 8.64
CA ILE A 141 8.31 -4.78 8.47
C ILE A 141 8.45 -4.27 7.03
N PHE A 142 9.68 -4.25 6.50
CA PHE A 142 9.95 -3.82 5.14
C PHE A 142 9.26 -4.70 4.10
N LEU A 143 9.37 -6.02 4.21
CA LEU A 143 8.71 -6.96 3.29
C LEU A 143 7.18 -6.84 3.37
N HIS A 144 6.63 -6.70 4.58
CA HIS A 144 5.19 -6.47 4.75
C HIS A 144 4.74 -5.17 4.08
N PHE A 145 5.49 -4.07 4.25
CA PHE A 145 5.21 -2.81 3.56
C PHE A 145 5.27 -2.97 2.04
N LEU A 146 6.28 -3.65 1.51
CA LEU A 146 6.35 -3.91 0.07
C LEU A 146 5.18 -4.75 -0.44
N GLU A 147 4.68 -5.68 0.35
CA GLU A 147 3.57 -6.56 -0.03
C GLU A 147 2.20 -5.88 0.04
N THR A 148 1.92 -5.13 1.12
CA THR A 148 0.58 -4.62 1.43
C THR A 148 0.43 -3.12 1.19
N GLY A 149 1.54 -2.36 1.18
CA GLY A 149 1.53 -0.90 1.18
C GLY A 149 1.22 -0.29 2.54
N GLN A 150 1.01 -1.11 3.57
CA GLN A 150 0.73 -0.69 4.95
C GLN A 150 1.85 -1.18 5.88
N LEU A 151 1.92 -0.61 7.08
CA LEU A 151 2.80 -1.15 8.12
C LEU A 151 2.08 -2.27 8.87
N PRO A 152 2.78 -3.35 9.27
CA PRO A 152 2.19 -4.33 10.16
C PRO A 152 1.94 -3.70 11.54
N TRP A 153 1.11 -4.34 12.36
CA TRP A 153 0.77 -3.83 13.68
C TRP A 153 1.99 -3.64 14.61
N TYR A 154 3.06 -4.42 14.39
CA TYR A 154 4.34 -4.36 15.11
C TYR A 154 5.37 -3.44 14.43
N GLY A 155 4.98 -2.66 13.42
CA GLY A 155 5.85 -1.74 12.69
C GLY A 155 5.48 -0.28 12.93
N SER A 156 6.48 0.59 12.79
CA SER A 156 6.30 2.04 12.84
C SER A 156 7.10 2.74 11.74
N SER A 157 6.78 4.01 11.48
CA SER A 157 7.46 4.84 10.49
C SER A 157 8.97 4.95 10.77
N SER A 158 9.34 5.15 12.03
CA SER A 158 10.73 5.26 12.48
C SER A 158 11.51 3.98 12.20
N LEU A 159 10.95 2.81 12.52
CA LEU A 159 11.59 1.51 12.26
C LEU A 159 11.76 1.26 10.75
N LEU A 160 10.76 1.56 9.93
CA LEU A 160 10.88 1.42 8.48
C LEU A 160 11.96 2.36 7.91
N THR A 161 11.95 3.64 8.34
CA THR A 161 12.95 4.63 7.93
C THR A 161 14.34 4.23 8.39
N GLU A 162 14.49 3.74 9.62
CA GLU A 162 15.76 3.22 10.15
C GLU A 162 16.30 2.12 9.22
N PHE A 163 15.49 1.12 8.88
CA PHE A 163 15.95 0.04 8.02
C PHE A 163 16.41 0.51 6.64
N ILE A 164 15.64 1.42 6.02
CA ILE A 164 15.91 1.89 4.64
C ILE A 164 17.10 2.85 4.59
N GLU A 165 17.18 3.82 5.52
CA GLU A 165 18.06 4.98 5.40
C GLU A 165 19.36 4.86 6.20
N SER A 166 19.43 4.02 7.24
CA SER A 166 20.64 3.86 8.07
C SER A 166 21.78 3.08 7.39
N GLY A 167 21.52 2.53 6.20
CA GLY A 167 22.43 1.62 5.51
C GLY A 167 22.22 0.13 5.86
N LEU A 168 21.37 -0.17 6.86
CA LEU A 168 21.02 -1.54 7.24
C LEU A 168 20.43 -2.33 6.06
N PHE A 169 19.50 -1.76 5.29
CA PHE A 169 18.96 -2.44 4.10
C PHE A 169 20.08 -2.93 3.17
N ILE A 170 21.08 -2.09 2.90
CA ILE A 170 22.19 -2.44 2.01
C ILE A 170 23.10 -3.51 2.62
N SER A 171 23.39 -3.46 3.93
CA SER A 171 24.16 -4.52 4.58
C SER A 171 23.42 -5.86 4.54
N GLU A 172 22.11 -5.83 4.74
CA GLU A 172 21.27 -7.04 4.74
C GLU A 172 21.08 -7.64 3.36
N LEU A 173 21.36 -6.93 2.26
CA LEU A 173 21.41 -7.55 0.93
C LEU A 173 22.57 -8.58 0.79
N GLY A 174 23.50 -8.63 1.75
CA GLY A 174 24.51 -9.69 1.85
C GLY A 174 24.00 -10.99 2.45
N ASP A 175 22.84 -10.98 3.13
CA ASP A 175 22.17 -12.18 3.62
C ASP A 175 21.44 -12.88 2.47
N GLU A 176 21.93 -14.06 2.09
CA GLU A 176 21.42 -14.84 0.95
C GLU A 176 19.93 -15.18 1.11
N ASN A 177 19.47 -15.50 2.32
CA ASN A 177 18.07 -15.85 2.56
C ASN A 177 17.15 -14.65 2.37
N PHE A 178 17.57 -13.49 2.87
CA PHE A 178 16.81 -12.24 2.70
C PHE A 178 16.80 -11.82 1.22
N LEU A 179 17.95 -11.87 0.56
CA LEU A 179 18.07 -11.48 -0.85
C LEU A 179 17.21 -12.35 -1.76
N GLU A 180 17.24 -13.68 -1.59
CA GLU A 180 16.42 -14.60 -2.38
C GLU A 180 14.92 -14.42 -2.09
N SER A 181 14.54 -14.21 -0.83
CA SER A 181 13.15 -13.89 -0.45
C SER A 181 12.66 -12.60 -1.13
N LEU A 182 13.47 -11.53 -1.10
CA LEU A 182 13.15 -10.26 -1.75
C LEU A 182 13.05 -10.41 -3.27
N LYS A 183 14.01 -11.08 -3.91
CA LYS A 183 13.99 -11.37 -5.36
C LYS A 183 12.72 -12.12 -5.76
N HIS A 184 12.35 -13.15 -5.01
CA HIS A 184 11.14 -13.92 -5.25
C HIS A 184 9.89 -13.05 -5.16
N GLN A 185 9.77 -12.20 -4.13
CA GLN A 185 8.62 -11.29 -4.00
C GLN A 185 8.55 -10.26 -5.14
N LEU A 186 9.68 -9.70 -5.56
CA LEU A 186 9.75 -8.73 -6.67
C LEU A 186 9.33 -9.35 -8.01
N LEU A 187 9.59 -10.64 -8.23
CA LEU A 187 9.16 -11.35 -9.45
C LEU A 187 7.70 -11.78 -9.40
N THR A 188 7.25 -12.30 -8.26
CA THR A 188 5.95 -12.97 -8.13
C THR A 188 4.80 -11.97 -7.97
N ASN A 189 5.06 -10.80 -7.35
CA ASN A 189 4.04 -9.79 -7.10
C ASN A 189 4.37 -8.46 -7.79
N ARG A 190 3.62 -8.12 -8.84
CA ARG A 190 3.79 -6.87 -9.60
C ARG A 190 3.65 -5.62 -8.72
N ASN A 191 2.85 -5.67 -7.66
CA ASN A 191 2.70 -4.53 -6.74
C ASN A 191 3.95 -4.34 -5.88
N VAL A 192 4.64 -5.40 -5.48
CA VAL A 192 5.89 -5.32 -4.70
C VAL A 192 6.95 -4.58 -5.50
N LEU A 193 7.20 -4.96 -6.75
CA LEU A 193 8.20 -4.28 -7.59
C LEU A 193 7.84 -2.81 -7.83
N LYS A 194 6.59 -2.54 -8.19
CA LYS A 194 6.12 -1.16 -8.39
C LYS A 194 6.28 -0.34 -7.11
N ARG A 195 5.91 -0.89 -5.95
CA ARG A 195 6.04 -0.21 -4.66
C ARG A 195 7.50 0.03 -4.29
N PHE A 196 8.37 -0.97 -4.49
CA PHE A 196 9.81 -0.84 -4.30
C PHE A 196 10.36 0.37 -5.08
N ILE A 197 10.00 0.48 -6.36
CA ILE A 197 10.46 1.57 -7.25
C ILE A 197 9.82 2.92 -6.89
N HIS A 198 8.52 2.92 -6.60
CA HIS A 198 7.74 4.13 -6.38
C HIS A 198 7.98 4.77 -5.00
N GLN A 199 8.35 3.98 -3.99
CA GLN A 199 8.45 4.42 -2.60
C GLN A 199 9.90 4.68 -2.16
N LEU A 200 10.86 3.89 -2.65
CA LEU A 200 12.27 4.06 -2.29
C LEU A 200 12.93 5.15 -3.13
N ASP A 201 13.87 5.85 -2.53
CA ASP A 201 14.66 6.84 -3.25
C ASP A 201 15.52 6.20 -4.34
N ASN A 202 15.71 6.95 -5.43
CA ASN A 202 16.47 6.51 -6.60
C ASN A 202 17.87 5.98 -6.21
N GLN A 203 18.50 6.59 -5.19
CA GLN A 203 19.79 6.16 -4.68
C GLN A 203 19.77 4.72 -4.11
N ILE A 204 18.75 4.38 -3.33
CA ILE A 204 18.59 3.05 -2.72
C ILE A 204 18.32 2.01 -3.81
N ILE A 205 17.46 2.34 -4.77
CA ILE A 205 17.16 1.47 -5.93
C ILE A 205 18.43 1.20 -6.75
N GLU A 206 19.22 2.24 -7.03
CA GLU A 206 20.49 2.10 -7.75
C GLU A 206 21.51 1.26 -6.98
N GLN A 207 21.58 1.38 -5.65
CA GLN A 207 22.42 0.52 -4.82
C GLN A 207 21.98 -0.95 -4.87
N PHE A 208 20.67 -1.21 -4.82
CA PHE A 208 20.12 -2.56 -4.99
C PHE A 208 20.46 -3.15 -6.37
N ILE A 209 20.30 -2.38 -7.45
CA ILE A 209 20.66 -2.80 -8.82
C ILE A 209 22.13 -3.22 -8.90
N LEU A 210 23.04 -2.46 -8.29
CA LEU A 210 24.47 -2.77 -8.30
C LEU A 210 24.79 -4.03 -7.48
N GLN A 211 24.06 -4.25 -6.38
CA GLN A 211 24.22 -5.45 -5.56
C GLN A 211 23.73 -6.72 -6.28
N LEU A 212 22.65 -6.61 -7.07
CA LEU A 212 22.19 -7.71 -7.94
C LEU A 212 23.17 -7.99 -9.09
N GLY A 213 23.78 -6.94 -9.64
CA GLY A 213 24.56 -6.98 -10.86
C GLY A 213 26.07 -6.88 -10.65
N ILE A 214 26.66 -7.63 -9.71
CA ILE A 214 28.13 -7.64 -9.47
C ILE A 214 28.93 -7.98 -10.76
N GLU A 215 28.28 -8.54 -11.79
CA GLU A 215 28.86 -8.79 -13.13
C GLU A 215 28.58 -7.70 -14.19
N ALA A 216 27.73 -6.71 -13.91
CA ALA A 216 27.50 -5.60 -14.83
C ALA A 216 28.69 -4.64 -14.78
N ASN A 217 29.36 -4.41 -15.92
CA ASN A 217 30.53 -3.52 -16.08
C ASN A 217 30.27 -2.02 -15.77
N ILE A 218 29.21 -1.68 -15.02
CA ILE A 218 28.77 -0.31 -14.74
C ILE A 218 28.99 0.00 -13.26
N SER A 219 29.90 0.94 -12.97
CA SER A 219 30.07 1.46 -11.61
C SER A 219 28.86 2.30 -11.17
N ARG A 220 28.67 2.44 -9.85
CA ARG A 220 27.61 3.27 -9.25
C ARG A 220 27.52 4.67 -9.84
N GLU A 221 28.66 5.37 -9.91
CA GLU A 221 28.74 6.73 -10.43
C GLU A 221 28.29 6.81 -11.89
N LYS A 222 28.62 5.80 -12.69
CA LYS A 222 28.20 5.72 -14.10
C LYS A 222 26.71 5.45 -14.22
N LEU A 223 26.14 4.57 -13.39
CA LEU A 223 24.71 4.28 -13.39
C LEU A 223 23.90 5.53 -12.99
N HIS A 224 24.26 6.14 -11.87
CA HIS A 224 23.60 7.34 -11.35
C HIS A 224 23.65 8.50 -12.34
N PHE A 225 24.85 8.79 -12.88
CA PHE A 225 25.02 9.86 -13.87
C PHE A 225 24.16 9.64 -15.11
N LYS A 226 24.00 8.38 -15.53
CA LYS A 226 23.22 8.02 -16.72
C LYS A 226 21.71 8.11 -16.50
N ILE A 227 21.20 7.81 -15.30
CA ILE A 227 19.74 7.77 -15.02
C ILE A 227 19.21 9.09 -14.43
N SER A 228 20.00 9.77 -13.60
CA SER A 228 19.57 10.96 -12.84
C SER A 228 19.02 12.11 -13.69
N GLY A 229 19.48 12.26 -14.94
CA GLY A 229 19.07 13.32 -15.87
C GLY A 229 17.67 13.17 -16.47
N HIS A 230 16.95 12.08 -16.19
CA HIS A 230 15.63 11.80 -16.75
C HIS A 230 14.47 12.20 -15.79
N HIS A 231 13.26 12.37 -16.33
CA HIS A 231 12.08 12.60 -15.49
C HIS A 231 11.67 11.31 -14.76
N GLN A 232 10.91 11.42 -13.68
CA GLN A 232 10.72 10.31 -12.76
C GLN A 232 10.03 9.09 -13.37
N ALA A 233 8.97 9.26 -14.17
CA ALA A 233 8.29 8.14 -14.83
C ALA A 233 9.22 7.30 -15.74
N LEU A 234 10.14 7.94 -16.46
CA LEU A 234 11.13 7.24 -17.28
C LEU A 234 12.15 6.50 -16.41
N LYS A 235 12.57 7.09 -15.28
CA LYS A 235 13.44 6.42 -14.31
C LYS A 235 12.79 5.17 -13.74
N ASP A 236 11.53 5.29 -13.30
CA ASP A 236 10.78 4.20 -12.70
C ASP A 236 10.66 3.02 -13.66
N LEU A 237 10.34 3.29 -14.94
CA LEU A 237 10.26 2.27 -15.97
C LEU A 237 11.62 1.63 -16.29
N MET A 238 12.70 2.42 -16.32
CA MET A 238 14.05 1.88 -16.49
C MET A 238 14.45 0.97 -15.34
N TYR A 239 14.17 1.36 -14.10
CA TYR A 239 14.44 0.53 -12.92
C TYR A 239 13.65 -0.78 -12.97
N GLU A 240 12.38 -0.74 -13.36
CA GLU A 240 11.54 -1.93 -13.51
C GLU A 240 12.16 -2.93 -14.51
N LEU A 241 12.57 -2.45 -15.69
CA LEU A 241 13.17 -3.28 -16.73
C LEU A 241 14.52 -3.87 -16.30
N ILE A 242 15.38 -3.05 -15.68
CA ILE A 242 16.70 -3.47 -15.23
C ILE A 242 16.58 -4.51 -14.11
N ILE A 243 15.73 -4.27 -13.11
CA ILE A 243 15.51 -5.19 -11.98
C ILE A 243 14.94 -6.52 -12.50
N HIS A 244 13.95 -6.49 -13.40
CA HIS A 244 13.43 -7.72 -13.99
C HIS A 244 14.50 -8.54 -14.70
N LYS A 245 15.37 -7.89 -15.48
CA LYS A 245 16.46 -8.59 -16.19
C LYS A 245 17.52 -9.16 -15.26
N LEU A 246 17.87 -8.44 -14.21
CA LEU A 246 18.89 -8.87 -13.25
C LEU A 246 18.39 -10.04 -12.39
N ILE A 247 17.11 -10.09 -12.04
CA ILE A 247 16.55 -11.19 -11.25
C ILE A 247 16.16 -12.38 -12.16
N ASN A 248 15.69 -12.12 -13.39
CA ASN A 248 15.35 -13.13 -14.38
C ASN A 248 16.15 -12.90 -15.68
N PRO A 249 17.28 -13.58 -15.87
CA PRO A 249 18.13 -13.43 -17.06
C PRO A 249 17.44 -13.68 -18.40
N GLU A 250 16.39 -14.50 -18.43
CA GLU A 250 15.60 -14.81 -19.63
C GLU A 250 14.50 -13.77 -19.92
N TYR A 251 14.41 -12.71 -19.11
CA TYR A 251 13.43 -11.67 -19.31
C TYR A 251 13.59 -10.96 -20.66
N LEU A 252 12.46 -10.86 -21.37
CA LEU A 252 12.29 -10.10 -22.60
C LEU A 252 11.32 -8.94 -22.34
N ILE A 253 11.62 -7.78 -22.93
CA ILE A 253 10.77 -6.59 -22.79
C ILE A 253 9.45 -6.84 -23.53
N THR A 254 8.34 -6.68 -22.83
CA THR A 254 7.01 -6.83 -23.42
C THR A 254 6.67 -5.66 -24.35
N GLN A 255 5.79 -5.87 -25.33
CA GLN A 255 5.32 -4.81 -26.23
C GLN A 255 4.67 -3.64 -25.47
N GLU A 256 3.89 -3.94 -24.43
CA GLU A 256 3.29 -2.92 -23.57
C GLU A 256 4.36 -2.01 -22.94
N LYS A 257 5.45 -2.60 -22.43
CA LYS A 257 6.56 -1.86 -21.82
C LYS A 257 7.36 -1.05 -22.83
N LEU A 258 7.50 -1.54 -24.08
CA LEU A 258 8.10 -0.78 -25.17
C LEU A 258 7.29 0.48 -25.50
N VAL A 259 5.97 0.35 -25.58
CA VAL A 259 5.05 1.49 -25.81
C VAL A 259 5.13 2.48 -24.66
N GLN A 260 5.11 2.01 -23.40
CA GLN A 260 5.27 2.87 -22.22
C GLN A 260 6.60 3.61 -22.26
N LEU A 261 7.71 2.92 -22.58
CA LEU A 261 9.02 3.57 -22.64
C LEU A 261 9.07 4.62 -23.73
N GLN A 262 8.43 4.34 -24.86
CA GLN A 262 8.32 5.32 -25.92
C GLN A 262 7.51 6.54 -25.47
N ASP A 263 6.30 6.36 -24.95
CA ASP A 263 5.45 7.48 -24.51
C ASP A 263 6.19 8.38 -23.52
N GLU A 264 6.95 7.80 -22.58
CA GLU A 264 7.76 8.55 -21.63
C GLU A 264 8.97 9.26 -22.27
N LEU A 265 9.67 8.63 -23.23
CA LEU A 265 10.77 9.26 -23.97
C LEU A 265 10.33 10.52 -24.74
N PHE A 266 9.07 10.53 -25.21
CA PHE A 266 8.47 11.65 -25.93
C PHE A 266 7.57 12.53 -25.06
N SER A 267 7.54 12.32 -23.74
CA SER A 267 6.75 13.14 -22.83
C SER A 267 7.25 14.61 -22.78
N GLY A 268 6.31 15.56 -22.61
CA GLY A 268 6.63 16.94 -22.22
C GLY A 268 7.06 17.92 -23.31
N GLN A 269 6.50 17.86 -24.54
CA GLN A 269 6.76 18.83 -25.62
C GLN A 269 8.26 19.08 -25.92
N ARG A 270 9.09 18.04 -25.83
CA ARG A 270 10.53 18.14 -26.12
C ARG A 270 10.77 18.23 -27.63
N SER A 271 11.78 19.00 -28.02
CA SER A 271 12.28 18.97 -29.40
C SER A 271 12.67 17.54 -29.79
N LEU A 272 12.33 17.13 -31.02
CA LEU A 272 12.63 15.80 -31.57
C LEU A 272 14.12 15.44 -31.44
N VAL A 273 15.01 16.44 -31.53
CA VAL A 273 16.46 16.28 -31.37
C VAL A 273 16.82 15.85 -29.95
N LEU A 274 16.20 16.47 -28.94
CA LEU A 274 16.42 16.15 -27.54
C LEU A 274 15.88 14.75 -27.22
N SER A 275 14.68 14.41 -27.71
CA SER A 275 14.12 13.07 -27.55
C SER A 275 15.02 12.00 -28.13
N LYS A 276 15.57 12.18 -29.34
CA LYS A 276 16.53 11.23 -29.93
C LYS A 276 17.80 11.06 -29.10
N LYS A 277 18.34 12.15 -28.54
CA LYS A 277 19.51 12.10 -27.65
C LYS A 277 19.21 11.29 -26.39
N ILE A 278 18.05 11.53 -25.78
CA ILE A 278 17.60 10.81 -24.59
C ILE A 278 17.38 9.33 -24.92
N SER A 279 16.73 9.01 -26.06
CA SER A 279 16.54 7.62 -26.50
C SER A 279 17.86 6.87 -26.64
N ARG A 280 18.90 7.48 -27.23
CA ARG A 280 20.23 6.86 -27.32
C ARG A 280 20.82 6.58 -25.94
N GLN A 281 20.75 7.53 -25.02
CA GLN A 281 21.23 7.34 -23.65
C GLN A 281 20.50 6.21 -22.93
N VAL A 282 19.16 6.14 -23.06
CA VAL A 282 18.35 5.07 -22.47
C VAL A 282 18.72 3.72 -23.07
N LEU A 283 18.83 3.61 -24.39
CA LEU A 283 19.23 2.37 -25.07
C LEU A 283 20.64 1.91 -24.65
N GLU A 284 21.60 2.83 -24.55
CA GLU A 284 22.94 2.52 -24.03
C GLU A 284 22.89 1.95 -22.61
N ILE A 285 21.99 2.42 -21.76
CA ILE A 285 21.81 1.91 -20.40
C ILE A 285 21.21 0.51 -20.43
N LEU A 286 20.08 0.33 -21.13
CA LEU A 286 19.39 -0.96 -21.19
C LEU A 286 20.29 -2.06 -21.80
N ASN A 287 21.00 -1.73 -22.88
CA ASN A 287 21.95 -2.66 -23.51
C ASN A 287 23.11 -3.04 -22.59
N ALA A 288 23.55 -2.14 -21.71
CA ALA A 288 24.60 -2.44 -20.74
C ALA A 288 24.15 -3.45 -19.65
N PHE A 289 22.84 -3.71 -19.54
CA PHE A 289 22.24 -4.79 -18.74
C PHE A 289 21.77 -5.98 -19.59
N ASN A 290 22.22 -6.10 -20.84
CA ASN A 290 21.84 -7.17 -21.79
C ASN A 290 20.32 -7.26 -22.07
N LEU A 291 19.59 -6.16 -21.93
CA LEU A 291 18.21 -6.10 -22.36
C LEU A 291 18.12 -6.04 -23.89
N ASP A 292 17.29 -6.89 -24.48
CA ASP A 292 17.04 -6.83 -25.92
C ASP A 292 16.21 -5.57 -26.25
N THR A 293 16.86 -4.64 -26.95
CA THR A 293 16.26 -3.39 -27.40
C THR A 293 15.98 -3.37 -28.91
N SER A 294 16.03 -4.51 -29.60
CA SER A 294 15.78 -4.59 -31.05
C SER A 294 14.41 -4.03 -31.49
N GLY A 295 13.40 -4.10 -30.61
CA GLY A 295 12.09 -3.46 -30.80
C GLY A 295 12.10 -1.92 -30.85
N PHE A 296 13.23 -1.26 -30.52
CA PHE A 296 13.38 0.20 -30.55
C PHE A 296 13.84 0.79 -31.90
N THR A 297 14.13 -0.06 -32.89
CA THR A 297 14.64 0.34 -34.22
C THR A 297 13.80 1.43 -34.91
N PHE A 298 12.54 1.62 -34.54
CA PHE A 298 11.69 2.70 -35.07
C PHE A 298 12.15 4.12 -34.67
N LEU A 299 12.74 4.31 -33.49
CA LEU A 299 13.07 5.65 -32.98
C LEU A 299 14.30 6.29 -33.64
N GLU A 300 15.30 5.48 -33.99
CA GLU A 300 16.49 5.97 -34.67
C GLU A 300 16.20 6.39 -36.12
N ASN A 301 15.19 5.76 -36.75
CA ASN A 301 14.87 5.93 -38.16
C ASN A 301 13.82 7.02 -38.45
N LEU A 302 13.35 7.74 -37.44
CA LEU A 302 12.38 8.83 -37.63
C LEU A 302 13.01 10.02 -38.39
N PRO A 303 12.44 10.49 -39.51
CA PRO A 303 12.94 11.66 -40.23
C PRO A 303 12.92 12.90 -39.34
N ASN A 304 13.96 13.74 -39.42
CA ASN A 304 14.01 15.02 -38.67
C ASN A 304 12.87 15.99 -39.03
N SER A 305 12.10 15.70 -40.09
CA SER A 305 11.00 16.52 -40.60
C SER A 305 9.61 16.11 -40.10
N LYS A 306 9.43 14.98 -39.40
CA LYS A 306 8.12 14.57 -38.87
C LYS A 306 7.82 15.25 -37.53
N THR A 307 6.57 15.67 -37.32
CA THR A 307 6.13 16.18 -36.02
C THR A 307 6.12 15.04 -34.98
N GLN A 308 6.27 15.39 -33.70
CA GLN A 308 6.31 14.43 -32.59
C GLN A 308 5.05 13.55 -32.53
N THR A 309 3.89 14.12 -32.86
CA THR A 309 2.59 13.45 -32.93
C THR A 309 2.49 12.48 -34.11
N ASP A 310 3.03 12.82 -35.28
CA ASP A 310 3.06 11.93 -36.46
C ASP A 310 4.02 10.75 -36.26
N ALA A 311 5.10 10.98 -35.50
CA ALA A 311 6.06 9.95 -35.13
C ALA A 311 5.45 8.93 -34.16
N LEU A 312 4.78 9.40 -33.10
CA LEU A 312 4.19 8.55 -32.06
C LEU A 312 3.00 7.74 -32.61
N SER A 313 2.14 8.36 -33.42
CA SER A 313 1.01 7.69 -34.07
C SER A 313 1.47 6.60 -35.05
N GLY A 314 2.49 6.89 -35.88
CA GLY A 314 3.07 5.90 -36.78
C GLY A 314 3.66 4.68 -36.06
N TYR A 315 4.29 4.88 -34.90
CA TYR A 315 4.76 3.76 -34.09
C TYR A 315 3.61 2.94 -33.52
N LYS A 316 2.64 3.58 -32.84
CA LYS A 316 1.49 2.90 -32.24
C LYS A 316 0.75 2.05 -33.29
N GLN A 317 0.67 2.55 -34.52
CA GLN A 317 0.09 1.81 -35.65
C GLN A 317 0.96 0.63 -36.11
N SER A 318 2.29 0.79 -36.19
CA SER A 318 3.21 -0.33 -36.49
C SER A 318 3.21 -1.42 -35.43
N VAL A 319 3.14 -1.05 -34.14
CA VAL A 319 3.08 -1.98 -33.01
C VAL A 319 1.75 -2.72 -32.98
N ALA A 320 0.64 -2.03 -33.23
CA ALA A 320 -0.67 -2.67 -33.33
C ALA A 320 -0.70 -3.70 -34.48
N SER A 321 -0.05 -3.38 -35.61
CA SER A 321 0.04 -4.27 -36.77
C SER A 321 0.90 -5.51 -36.48
N ALA A 322 2.06 -5.34 -35.82
CA ALA A 322 2.92 -6.44 -35.43
C ALA A 322 2.26 -7.36 -34.36
N SER A 323 1.45 -6.78 -33.48
CA SER A 323 0.72 -7.53 -32.44
C SER A 323 -0.40 -8.40 -33.04
N GLY A 324 -1.10 -7.90 -34.07
CA GLY A 324 -2.12 -8.66 -34.81
C GLY A 324 -1.56 -9.80 -35.67
N GLU A 325 -0.34 -9.65 -36.20
CA GLU A 325 0.34 -10.71 -36.97
C GLU A 325 0.83 -11.87 -36.07
N ILE A 326 1.20 -11.60 -34.82
CA ILE A 326 1.62 -12.63 -33.85
C ILE A 326 0.41 -13.48 -33.38
N GLU A 327 -0.78 -12.90 -33.23
CA GLU A 327 -2.01 -13.65 -32.93
C GLU A 327 -2.44 -14.57 -34.09
N MET A 328 -2.20 -14.18 -35.34
CA MET A 328 -2.45 -15.05 -36.49
C MET A 328 -1.42 -16.18 -36.62
N GLN A 329 -0.16 -15.97 -36.22
CA GLN A 329 0.88 -17.02 -36.25
C GLN A 329 0.72 -18.07 -35.14
N ASN A 330 0.20 -17.70 -33.97
CA ASN A 330 -0.11 -18.66 -32.90
C ASN A 330 -1.32 -19.55 -33.20
N ASN A 331 -2.22 -19.13 -34.10
CA ASN A 331 -3.35 -19.96 -34.55
C ASN A 331 -3.00 -20.97 -35.65
N TYR A 332 -1.85 -20.84 -36.32
CA TYR A 332 -1.41 -21.78 -37.37
C TYR A 332 -0.54 -22.95 -36.86
N SER A 333 -0.10 -22.91 -35.60
CA SER A 333 0.71 -23.98 -34.99
C SER A 333 -0.12 -25.04 -34.23
N ASN A 334 -1.44 -24.87 -34.12
CA ASN A 334 -2.34 -25.75 -33.36
C ASN A 334 -3.30 -26.62 -34.21
N THR A 335 -3.11 -26.74 -35.52
CA THR A 335 -4.00 -27.55 -36.40
C THR A 335 -3.35 -28.79 -37.02
N ALA A 336 -2.24 -29.30 -36.47
CA ALA A 336 -1.61 -30.54 -36.96
C ALA A 336 -1.94 -31.80 -36.16
N GLU A 337 -2.68 -31.72 -35.05
CA GLU A 337 -3.04 -32.90 -34.24
C GLU A 337 -4.52 -32.92 -33.86
N ALA A 338 -5.39 -33.25 -34.83
CA ALA A 338 -6.70 -33.89 -34.58
C ALA A 338 -7.36 -34.26 -35.91
N THR A 339 -6.77 -35.19 -36.66
CA THR A 339 -7.54 -36.00 -37.61
C THR A 339 -7.71 -37.38 -37.02
N ASN A 340 -8.94 -37.69 -36.61
CA ASN A 340 -9.62 -38.98 -36.71
C ASN A 340 -10.72 -39.07 -35.65
N ASN A 341 -11.97 -38.79 -36.03
CA ASN A 341 -13.02 -39.81 -36.10
C ASN A 341 -14.42 -39.18 -36.24
N LEU A 342 -15.11 -39.59 -37.32
CA LEU A 342 -16.55 -39.95 -37.41
C LEU A 342 -17.60 -38.88 -36.97
N SER A 343 -18.73 -38.65 -37.63
CA SER A 343 -19.31 -38.98 -38.94
C SER A 343 -20.72 -38.37 -38.94
N ALA A 344 -21.12 -37.74 -40.06
CA ALA A 344 -22.48 -37.58 -40.61
C ALA A 344 -23.70 -37.22 -39.71
N GLY A 345 -24.40 -36.12 -40.08
CA GLY A 345 -25.86 -36.03 -39.89
C GLY A 345 -26.52 -34.64 -39.87
N ARG A 346 -27.01 -34.19 -41.04
CA ARG A 346 -28.21 -33.34 -41.31
C ARG A 346 -28.36 -31.91 -40.71
N LEU A 347 -28.48 -30.96 -41.64
CA LEU A 347 -29.30 -29.72 -41.56
C LEU A 347 -30.81 -30.06 -41.66
N PRO A 348 -31.76 -29.21 -41.18
CA PRO A 348 -32.20 -27.95 -41.84
C PRO A 348 -32.28 -26.74 -40.87
N ASP A 349 -31.91 -25.52 -41.24
CA ASP A 349 -32.63 -24.53 -42.06
C ASP A 349 -33.84 -23.91 -41.34
N VAL A 350 -33.77 -22.61 -40.96
CA VAL A 350 -34.81 -21.57 -41.10
C VAL A 350 -34.20 -20.19 -40.75
N SER A 351 -34.55 -19.24 -41.60
CA SER A 351 -34.26 -17.81 -41.69
C SER A 351 -34.85 -16.93 -40.57
N ASP A 352 -34.20 -15.82 -40.23
CA ASP A 352 -34.59 -14.47 -40.71
C ASP A 352 -34.01 -13.31 -39.86
N ASN A 353 -33.23 -12.47 -40.54
CA ASN A 353 -33.14 -11.00 -40.51
C ASN A 353 -33.21 -10.16 -39.21
N ASN A 354 -32.05 -9.52 -38.97
CA ASN A 354 -31.80 -8.06 -38.95
C ASN A 354 -31.95 -7.21 -37.68
N ASN A 355 -30.82 -6.52 -37.44
CA ASN A 355 -30.62 -5.18 -36.84
C ASN A 355 -30.56 -5.06 -35.32
N THR A 356 -29.33 -5.00 -34.79
CA THR A 356 -28.91 -3.90 -33.88
C THR A 356 -27.39 -3.79 -33.87
N GLU A 357 -26.91 -2.54 -33.90
CA GLU A 357 -25.51 -2.10 -33.83
C GLU A 357 -24.78 -2.66 -32.59
N PRO A 358 -23.45 -2.86 -32.63
CA PRO A 358 -22.72 -3.37 -31.48
C PRO A 358 -22.36 -2.24 -30.51
N GLU A 359 -23.00 -2.23 -29.34
CA GLU A 359 -22.42 -1.65 -28.13
C GLU A 359 -21.15 -2.44 -27.78
N GLN A 360 -19.98 -1.85 -28.00
CA GLN A 360 -18.74 -2.34 -27.41
C GLN A 360 -18.61 -1.79 -25.98
N THR A 361 -19.31 -2.46 -25.07
CA THR A 361 -19.05 -2.40 -23.63
C THR A 361 -17.72 -3.10 -23.38
N TYR A 362 -16.69 -2.32 -23.02
CA TYR A 362 -15.44 -2.88 -22.52
C TYR A 362 -15.68 -3.47 -21.13
N SER A 363 -16.05 -4.74 -21.10
CA SER A 363 -16.00 -5.58 -19.91
C SER A 363 -14.54 -5.76 -19.52
N ILE A 364 -14.10 -5.03 -18.48
CA ILE A 364 -12.81 -5.29 -17.84
C ILE A 364 -12.94 -6.66 -17.17
N ASN A 365 -12.14 -7.62 -17.65
CA ASN A 365 -11.95 -8.91 -17.01
C ASN A 365 -11.47 -8.69 -15.57
N GLU A 366 -12.35 -8.95 -14.60
CA GLU A 366 -11.99 -9.15 -13.20
C GLU A 366 -11.12 -10.42 -13.10
N ASN A 367 -9.80 -10.24 -13.21
CA ASN A 367 -8.87 -11.23 -12.68
C ASN A 367 -8.95 -11.17 -11.16
N LYS A 368 -9.89 -11.93 -10.60
CA LYS A 368 -9.87 -12.38 -9.21
C LYS A 368 -8.63 -13.24 -8.98
N GLN A 369 -7.54 -12.61 -8.55
CA GLN A 369 -6.44 -13.30 -7.90
C GLN A 369 -6.03 -12.54 -6.63
N ASN A 370 -6.23 -13.22 -5.51
CA ASN A 370 -5.76 -12.94 -4.15
C ASN A 370 -6.28 -11.68 -3.46
N GLU A 371 -7.59 -11.64 -3.20
CA GLU A 371 -8.09 -11.00 -1.98
C GLU A 371 -7.73 -11.89 -0.79
N ASN A 372 -6.51 -11.73 -0.27
CA ASN A 372 -6.17 -12.18 1.08
C ASN A 372 -6.06 -10.93 1.95
N THR A 373 -7.19 -10.31 2.26
CA THR A 373 -7.27 -9.24 3.26
C THR A 373 -8.43 -9.53 4.20
N ASP A 374 -8.11 -10.31 5.24
CA ASP A 374 -8.94 -10.56 6.42
C ASP A 374 -9.12 -9.29 7.31
N LEU A 375 -8.74 -8.11 6.81
CA LEU A 375 -8.84 -6.85 7.53
C LEU A 375 -10.29 -6.41 7.58
N LYS A 376 -10.96 -6.71 8.70
CA LYS A 376 -12.34 -6.27 8.95
C LYS A 376 -12.49 -4.76 8.97
N ALA A 377 -11.42 -4.09 9.35
CA ALA A 377 -11.29 -2.65 9.34
C ALA A 377 -9.82 -2.26 9.18
N VAL A 378 -9.60 -1.03 8.72
CA VAL A 378 -8.26 -0.45 8.56
C VAL A 378 -8.21 0.85 9.34
N TYR A 379 -7.18 1.01 10.19
CA TYR A 379 -6.91 2.27 10.85
C TYR A 379 -6.22 3.22 9.88
N ILE A 380 -6.69 4.46 9.85
CA ILE A 380 -6.27 5.47 8.89
C ILE A 380 -5.98 6.80 9.58
N GLN A 381 -5.14 7.58 8.93
CA GLN A 381 -4.89 8.98 9.29
C GLN A 381 -5.69 9.90 8.37
N ASN A 382 -5.75 11.18 8.74
CA ASN A 382 -6.44 12.22 7.98
C ASN A 382 -7.91 11.92 7.72
N ALA A 383 -8.57 11.13 8.56
CA ALA A 383 -9.98 10.74 8.40
C ALA A 383 -10.92 11.95 8.31
N GLY A 384 -10.55 13.05 8.98
CA GLY A 384 -11.27 14.31 8.94
C GLY A 384 -11.23 15.01 7.58
N LEU A 385 -10.37 14.59 6.65
CA LEU A 385 -10.39 15.04 5.25
C LEU A 385 -11.77 14.82 4.60
N ILE A 386 -12.56 13.85 5.10
CA ILE A 386 -13.93 13.61 4.66
C ILE A 386 -14.83 14.85 4.77
N LEU A 387 -14.55 15.79 5.68
CA LEU A 387 -15.30 17.04 5.82
C LEU A 387 -15.28 17.89 4.54
N LEU A 388 -14.28 17.67 3.68
CA LEU A 388 -14.09 18.39 2.43
C LEU A 388 -14.81 17.73 1.24
N HIS A 389 -15.56 16.64 1.45
CA HIS A 389 -16.22 15.87 0.39
C HIS A 389 -17.06 16.70 -0.61
N PRO A 390 -17.79 17.77 -0.22
CA PRO A 390 -18.58 18.55 -1.17
C PRO A 390 -17.72 19.29 -2.20
N PHE A 391 -16.44 19.52 -1.89
CA PHE A 391 -15.52 20.33 -2.68
C PHE A 391 -14.61 19.50 -3.59
N PHE A 392 -14.47 18.18 -3.35
CA PHE A 392 -13.50 17.33 -4.06
C PHE A 392 -13.68 17.32 -5.57
N TRP A 393 -14.92 17.25 -6.08
CA TRP A 393 -15.14 17.23 -7.53
C TRP A 393 -14.62 18.49 -8.20
N ASN A 394 -15.01 19.66 -7.71
CA ASN A 394 -14.57 20.92 -8.28
C ASN A 394 -13.04 21.08 -8.14
N PHE A 395 -12.50 20.78 -6.96
CA PHE A 395 -11.07 20.85 -6.70
C PHE A 395 -10.25 20.00 -7.67
N LEU A 396 -10.58 18.70 -7.81
CA LEU A 396 -9.86 17.80 -8.71
C LEU A 396 -10.10 18.14 -10.18
N SER A 397 -11.22 18.78 -10.51
CA SER A 397 -11.46 19.31 -11.86
C SER A 397 -10.51 20.48 -12.18
N GLN A 398 -10.32 21.41 -11.24
CA GLN A 398 -9.40 22.55 -11.42
C GLN A 398 -7.94 22.11 -11.54
N THR A 399 -7.56 21.01 -10.89
CA THR A 399 -6.22 20.41 -11.01
C THR A 399 -6.09 19.42 -12.17
N GLN A 400 -7.07 19.38 -13.09
CA GLN A 400 -7.06 18.51 -14.28
C GLN A 400 -6.91 17.02 -13.95
N CYS A 401 -7.45 16.59 -12.82
CA CYS A 401 -7.41 15.21 -12.36
C CYS A 401 -8.68 14.40 -12.73
N THR A 402 -9.72 15.06 -13.23
CA THR A 402 -11.01 14.42 -13.59
C THR A 402 -11.19 14.25 -15.09
N ASP A 403 -12.02 13.29 -15.50
CA ASP A 403 -12.44 13.08 -16.90
C ASP A 403 -13.49 14.09 -17.41
N GLY A 404 -13.93 15.01 -16.55
CA GLY A 404 -14.97 16.01 -16.83
C GLY A 404 -16.41 15.49 -16.79
N LYS A 405 -16.62 14.20 -16.47
CA LYS A 405 -17.94 13.56 -16.35
C LYS A 405 -18.22 13.16 -14.91
N SER A 406 -17.53 12.13 -14.43
CA SER A 406 -17.75 11.56 -13.09
C SER A 406 -16.57 10.74 -12.56
N GLY A 407 -15.46 10.65 -13.31
CA GLY A 407 -14.31 9.81 -13.00
C GLY A 407 -13.04 10.62 -12.75
N LEU A 408 -12.08 9.98 -12.08
CA LEU A 408 -10.68 10.44 -12.04
C LEU A 408 -9.92 9.88 -13.24
N LEU A 409 -8.96 10.64 -13.76
CA LEU A 409 -8.07 10.20 -14.82
C LEU A 409 -7.05 9.18 -14.26
N PRO A 410 -6.94 7.97 -14.84
CA PRO A 410 -6.04 6.93 -14.33
C PRO A 410 -4.59 7.41 -14.16
N GLU A 411 -4.07 8.17 -15.12
CA GLU A 411 -2.72 8.73 -15.12
C GLU A 411 -2.51 9.86 -14.09
N LYS A 412 -3.60 10.43 -13.55
CA LYS A 412 -3.58 11.48 -12.50
C LYS A 412 -3.93 10.96 -11.12
N THR A 413 -4.11 9.65 -10.96
CA THR A 413 -4.50 9.03 -9.70
C THR A 413 -3.51 9.32 -8.56
N SER A 414 -2.21 9.14 -8.80
CA SER A 414 -1.19 9.44 -7.77
C SER A 414 -1.18 10.93 -7.42
N LEU A 415 -1.31 11.82 -8.40
CA LEU A 415 -1.42 13.26 -8.15
C LEU A 415 -2.65 13.59 -7.29
N SER A 416 -3.81 13.00 -7.60
CA SER A 416 -5.04 13.20 -6.84
C SER A 416 -4.88 12.81 -5.37
N ILE A 417 -4.25 11.66 -5.12
CA ILE A 417 -3.94 11.19 -3.75
C ILE A 417 -3.03 12.20 -3.03
N HIS A 418 -1.96 12.66 -3.67
CA HIS A 418 -1.03 13.62 -3.07
C HIS A 418 -1.65 15.01 -2.86
N LEU A 419 -2.56 15.45 -3.73
CA LEU A 419 -3.33 16.68 -3.55
C LEU A 419 -4.23 16.59 -2.31
N LEU A 420 -4.94 15.48 -2.16
CA LEU A 420 -5.79 15.20 -1.00
C LEU A 420 -4.96 15.15 0.30
N HIS A 421 -3.78 14.52 0.24
CA HIS A 421 -2.88 14.48 1.38
C HIS A 421 -2.37 15.88 1.74
N TYR A 422 -1.93 16.66 0.75
CA TYR A 422 -1.49 18.04 0.95
C TYR A 422 -2.60 18.95 1.49
N LEU A 423 -3.86 18.72 1.13
CA LEU A 423 -4.99 19.39 1.77
C LEU A 423 -5.03 19.14 3.28
N ALA A 424 -4.90 17.88 3.71
CA ALA A 424 -4.92 17.49 5.12
C ALA A 424 -3.66 17.93 5.89
N THR A 425 -2.48 17.84 5.29
CA THR A 425 -1.20 17.91 6.02
C THR A 425 -0.30 19.07 5.64
N GLY A 426 -0.44 19.60 4.43
CA GLY A 426 0.52 20.51 3.83
C GLY A 426 1.88 19.87 3.52
N GLN A 427 2.00 18.55 3.66
CA GLN A 427 3.21 17.78 3.36
C GLN A 427 3.13 17.17 1.95
N GLU A 428 4.29 16.93 1.35
CA GLU A 428 4.43 16.32 0.03
C GLU A 428 5.30 15.07 0.13
N GLN A 429 5.16 14.16 -0.85
CA GLN A 429 6.03 12.98 -1.01
C GLN A 429 6.04 12.05 0.21
N GLU A 430 4.89 11.92 0.85
CA GLU A 430 4.73 11.02 1.98
C GLU A 430 4.69 9.55 1.52
N MET A 431 5.14 8.65 2.39
CA MET A 431 5.14 7.21 2.12
C MET A 431 3.71 6.65 2.02
N GLU A 432 3.51 5.62 1.19
CA GLU A 432 2.21 5.05 0.84
C GLU A 432 1.38 4.62 2.05
N TYR A 433 2.01 4.14 3.12
CA TYR A 433 1.31 3.67 4.31
C TYR A 433 0.56 4.80 5.05
N LEU A 434 0.92 6.06 4.81
CA LEU A 434 0.24 7.26 5.32
C LEU A 434 -0.85 7.80 4.38
N LEU A 435 -0.98 7.24 3.17
CA LEU A 435 -1.91 7.70 2.12
C LEU A 435 -3.16 6.81 2.02
N THR A 436 -3.40 5.96 3.02
CA THR A 436 -4.44 4.92 2.97
C THR A 436 -5.84 5.51 2.77
N PHE A 437 -6.17 6.61 3.45
CA PHE A 437 -7.49 7.21 3.32
C PHE A 437 -7.65 7.96 2.01
N GLU A 438 -6.62 8.67 1.57
CA GLU A 438 -6.58 9.41 0.31
C GLU A 438 -6.72 8.46 -0.89
N LYS A 439 -6.11 7.26 -0.82
CA LYS A 439 -6.34 6.17 -1.79
C LYS A 439 -7.80 5.76 -1.84
N PHE A 440 -8.40 5.50 -0.68
CA PHE A 440 -9.83 5.17 -0.60
C PHE A 440 -10.69 6.29 -1.21
N LEU A 441 -10.45 7.55 -0.85
CA LEU A 441 -11.20 8.70 -1.38
C LEU A 441 -11.05 8.86 -2.89
N CYS A 442 -9.92 8.43 -3.48
CA CYS A 442 -9.70 8.42 -4.93
C CYS A 442 -10.25 7.15 -5.61
N GLY A 443 -10.90 6.23 -4.89
CA GLY A 443 -11.40 4.97 -5.45
C GLY A 443 -10.29 3.98 -5.83
N VAL A 444 -9.11 4.12 -5.24
CA VAL A 444 -7.94 3.28 -5.53
C VAL A 444 -7.88 2.11 -4.56
N PRO A 445 -7.70 0.86 -5.04
CA PRO A 445 -7.53 -0.29 -4.15
C PRO A 445 -6.41 -0.06 -3.13
N LEU A 446 -6.65 -0.44 -1.87
CA LEU A 446 -5.70 -0.18 -0.79
C LEU A 446 -4.34 -0.87 -0.99
N ASN A 447 -4.28 -1.97 -1.76
CA ASN A 447 -3.03 -2.65 -2.09
C ASN A 447 -2.41 -2.17 -3.43
N SER A 448 -3.00 -1.20 -4.13
CA SER A 448 -2.42 -0.65 -5.36
C SER A 448 -1.27 0.31 -5.01
N PRO A 449 -0.05 0.13 -5.56
CA PRO A 449 1.07 1.03 -5.29
C PRO A 449 0.81 2.47 -5.75
N VAL A 450 1.32 3.43 -4.98
CA VAL A 450 1.23 4.87 -5.29
C VAL A 450 2.62 5.42 -5.55
N SER A 451 2.78 6.33 -6.52
CA SER A 451 4.08 7.01 -6.70
C SER A 451 4.32 8.01 -5.58
N ARG A 452 5.39 7.87 -4.80
CA ARG A 452 5.75 8.84 -3.73
C ARG A 452 6.32 10.14 -4.32
N LYS A 453 7.10 10.02 -5.39
CA LYS A 453 7.96 11.09 -5.94
C LYS A 453 7.19 12.12 -6.79
N ILE A 454 5.97 12.47 -6.36
CA ILE A 454 5.13 13.50 -6.97
C ILE A 454 5.44 14.84 -6.30
N ARG A 455 5.70 15.87 -7.11
CA ARG A 455 5.86 17.25 -6.65
C ARG A 455 4.68 18.08 -7.13
N LEU A 456 4.01 18.75 -6.21
CA LEU A 456 2.92 19.65 -6.55
C LEU A 456 3.49 20.96 -7.07
N SER A 457 2.93 21.44 -8.18
CA SER A 457 3.18 22.76 -8.73
C SER A 457 2.64 23.86 -7.82
N ASP A 458 3.15 25.07 -7.98
CA ASP A 458 2.66 26.23 -7.21
C ASP A 458 1.17 26.51 -7.47
N THR A 459 0.69 26.23 -8.69
CA THR A 459 -0.73 26.33 -9.04
C THR A 459 -1.57 25.34 -8.25
N GLU A 460 -1.17 24.06 -8.21
CA GLU A 460 -1.85 23.03 -7.43
C GLU A 460 -1.86 23.33 -5.93
N LYS A 461 -0.74 23.81 -5.37
CA LYS A 461 -0.66 24.23 -3.96
C LYS A 461 -1.56 25.43 -3.66
N LYS A 462 -1.68 26.36 -4.61
CA LYS A 462 -2.60 27.49 -4.50
C LYS A 462 -4.06 27.02 -4.48
N GLU A 463 -4.44 26.10 -5.37
CA GLU A 463 -5.79 25.50 -5.36
C GLU A 463 -6.10 24.83 -4.01
N CYS A 464 -5.13 24.13 -3.41
CA CYS A 464 -5.27 23.60 -2.05
C CYS A 464 -5.55 24.69 -1.01
N SER A 465 -4.77 25.78 -1.05
CA SER A 465 -4.93 26.91 -0.13
C SER A 465 -6.29 27.59 -0.29
N ASP A 466 -6.73 27.78 -1.53
CA ASP A 466 -7.97 28.47 -1.85
C ASP A 466 -9.20 27.63 -1.48
N LEU A 467 -9.13 26.29 -1.62
CA LEU A 467 -10.15 25.39 -1.08
C LEU A 467 -10.26 25.51 0.44
N LEU A 468 -9.15 25.45 1.18
CA LEU A 468 -9.18 25.51 2.64
C LEU A 468 -9.77 26.86 3.12
N LYS A 469 -9.41 27.98 2.47
CA LYS A 469 -10.00 29.30 2.76
C LYS A 469 -11.50 29.34 2.45
N SER A 470 -11.93 28.71 1.35
CA SER A 470 -13.35 28.61 0.99
C SER A 470 -14.15 27.86 2.06
N VAL A 471 -13.63 26.71 2.51
CA VAL A 471 -14.24 25.91 3.59
C VAL A 471 -14.36 26.73 4.88
N ILE A 472 -13.30 27.45 5.27
CA ILE A 472 -13.32 28.33 6.44
C ILE A 472 -14.37 29.44 6.28
N GLY A 473 -14.47 30.04 5.09
CA GLY A 473 -15.45 31.08 4.79
C GLY A 473 -16.90 30.58 4.86
N HIS A 474 -17.16 29.34 4.42
CA HIS A 474 -18.48 28.72 4.49
C HIS A 474 -18.82 28.22 5.90
N TRP A 475 -17.84 27.70 6.64
CA TRP A 475 -18.03 27.23 8.02
C TRP A 475 -17.81 28.38 9.01
N THR A 476 -18.79 29.28 9.07
CA THR A 476 -18.71 30.56 9.81
C THR A 476 -18.37 30.42 11.30
N ALA A 477 -18.64 29.26 11.91
CA ALA A 477 -18.29 28.96 13.30
C ALA A 477 -16.77 28.95 13.55
N LEU A 478 -15.95 28.69 12.51
CA LEU A 478 -14.48 28.73 12.60
C LEU A 478 -13.90 30.15 12.70
N LYS A 479 -14.68 31.20 12.37
CA LYS A 479 -14.24 32.60 12.44
C LYS A 479 -12.90 32.83 11.69
N ASN A 480 -11.84 33.19 12.42
CA ASN A 480 -10.53 33.56 11.87
C ASN A 480 -9.53 32.40 11.88
N THR A 481 -10.00 31.15 11.97
CA THR A 481 -9.12 29.97 11.88
C THR A 481 -8.33 30.00 10.57
N SER A 482 -7.03 29.74 10.65
CA SER A 482 -6.16 29.63 9.47
C SER A 482 -6.34 28.26 8.79
N PRO A 483 -5.90 28.10 7.52
CA PRO A 483 -5.84 26.79 6.88
C PRO A 483 -5.12 25.72 7.70
N ASP A 484 -3.99 26.07 8.35
CA ASP A 484 -3.28 25.13 9.22
C ASP A 484 -4.03 24.82 10.51
N GLY A 485 -4.78 25.80 11.04
CA GLY A 485 -5.69 25.55 12.16
C GLY A 485 -6.81 24.57 11.79
N LEU A 486 -7.40 24.70 10.59
CA LEU A 486 -8.38 23.75 10.08
C LEU A 486 -7.78 22.34 9.95
N ARG A 487 -6.58 22.24 9.39
CA ARG A 487 -5.84 20.97 9.26
C ARG A 487 -5.69 20.26 10.61
N GLN A 488 -5.07 20.92 11.58
CA GLN A 488 -4.73 20.34 12.88
C GLN A 488 -5.97 20.01 13.72
N MET A 489 -7.00 20.85 13.67
CA MET A 489 -8.17 20.66 14.52
C MET A 489 -9.13 19.61 13.96
N PHE A 490 -9.31 19.58 12.64
CA PHE A 490 -10.43 18.86 12.01
C PHE A 490 -10.05 17.91 10.88
N LEU A 491 -8.95 18.11 10.15
CA LEU A 491 -8.60 17.22 9.02
C LEU A 491 -7.69 16.07 9.46
N GLN A 492 -6.67 16.38 10.28
CA GLN A 492 -5.72 15.43 10.85
C GLN A 492 -6.35 14.69 12.04
N ARG A 493 -7.31 13.83 11.71
CA ARG A 493 -8.00 12.94 12.65
C ARG A 493 -7.59 11.51 12.37
N ASP A 494 -7.37 10.75 13.41
CA ASP A 494 -7.33 9.30 13.27
C ASP A 494 -8.74 8.77 13.03
N GLY A 495 -8.82 7.65 12.31
CA GLY A 495 -10.09 6.99 12.06
C GLY A 495 -9.94 5.51 11.79
N LYS A 496 -11.09 4.85 11.70
CA LYS A 496 -11.23 3.43 11.38
C LYS A 496 -12.20 3.28 10.23
N LEU A 497 -11.73 2.68 9.14
CA LEU A 497 -12.50 2.43 7.92
C LEU A 497 -12.91 0.95 7.85
N GLU A 498 -14.21 0.68 7.84
CA GLU A 498 -14.77 -0.68 7.73
C GLU A 498 -15.25 -0.94 6.29
N LEU A 499 -14.59 -1.90 5.63
CA LEU A 499 -14.79 -2.21 4.21
C LEU A 499 -15.56 -3.52 3.95
N GLN A 500 -15.92 -4.27 4.99
CA GLN A 500 -16.51 -5.62 4.82
C GLN A 500 -17.96 -5.63 4.37
N LYS A 501 -18.71 -4.58 4.71
CA LYS A 501 -20.15 -4.51 4.48
C LYS A 501 -20.46 -3.18 3.82
N PHE A 502 -21.39 -3.25 2.87
CA PHE A 502 -22.00 -2.06 2.30
C PHE A 502 -23.20 -1.65 3.14
N PRO A 503 -23.41 -0.35 3.32
CA PRO A 503 -22.52 0.75 2.93
C PRO A 503 -21.24 0.81 3.80
N TYR A 504 -20.14 1.32 3.25
CA TYR A 504 -18.87 1.45 4.00
C TYR A 504 -19.05 2.36 5.21
N LYS A 505 -18.25 2.14 6.26
CA LYS A 505 -18.28 2.97 7.47
C LYS A 505 -16.93 3.57 7.79
N LEU A 506 -16.94 4.86 8.12
CA LEU A 506 -15.80 5.60 8.63
C LEU A 506 -16.13 6.06 10.05
N HIS A 507 -15.38 5.58 11.03
CA HIS A 507 -15.38 6.13 12.38
C HIS A 507 -14.23 7.13 12.50
N VAL A 508 -14.52 8.36 12.88
CA VAL A 508 -13.53 9.43 13.06
C VAL A 508 -13.34 9.66 14.56
N GLU A 509 -12.11 9.83 15.02
CA GLU A 509 -11.85 10.16 16.42
C GLU A 509 -12.60 11.46 16.82
N ARG A 510 -13.25 11.49 18.00
CA ARG A 510 -13.82 12.73 18.56
C ARG A 510 -12.85 13.51 19.44
N LYS A 511 -12.88 14.84 19.34
CA LYS A 511 -12.25 15.79 20.27
C LYS A 511 -13.22 16.90 20.69
N ALA A 512 -12.84 17.66 21.72
CA ALA A 512 -13.70 18.70 22.31
C ALA A 512 -14.13 19.79 21.31
N GLN A 513 -13.29 20.12 20.33
CA GLN A 513 -13.61 21.10 19.28
C GLN A 513 -14.75 20.66 18.35
N ASP A 514 -15.12 19.37 18.35
CA ASP A 514 -16.10 18.82 17.41
C ASP A 514 -17.53 19.30 17.67
N VAL A 515 -17.78 19.98 18.80
CA VAL A 515 -19.01 20.76 19.00
C VAL A 515 -19.26 21.77 17.86
N LEU A 516 -18.20 22.21 17.17
CA LEU A 516 -18.32 23.10 16.03
C LEU A 516 -18.88 22.41 14.76
N LEU A 517 -18.85 21.07 14.69
CA LEU A 517 -19.38 20.31 13.55
C LEU A 517 -20.91 20.47 13.41
N ASP A 518 -21.61 20.71 14.52
CA ASP A 518 -23.06 20.98 14.53
C ASP A 518 -23.44 22.26 13.76
N HIS A 519 -22.45 23.12 13.46
CA HIS A 519 -22.60 24.35 12.71
C HIS A 519 -22.12 24.24 11.24
N LEU A 520 -21.84 23.04 10.75
CA LEU A 520 -21.52 22.84 9.33
C LEU A 520 -22.76 23.08 8.44
N PRO A 521 -22.62 23.77 7.31
CA PRO A 521 -23.75 24.03 6.41
C PRO A 521 -24.04 22.86 5.45
N TRP A 522 -23.34 21.72 5.56
CA TRP A 522 -23.56 20.52 4.75
C TRP A 522 -23.58 19.25 5.61
N ASN A 523 -24.17 18.19 5.06
CA ASN A 523 -24.22 16.88 5.71
C ASN A 523 -22.86 16.19 5.64
N ILE A 524 -22.42 15.59 6.75
CA ILE A 524 -21.19 14.79 6.83
C ILE A 524 -21.43 13.33 7.19
N SER A 525 -22.62 12.95 7.63
CA SER A 525 -22.95 11.59 8.10
C SER A 525 -23.11 10.58 6.97
N ILE A 526 -23.53 11.02 5.77
CA ILE A 526 -23.68 10.17 4.60
C ILE A 526 -23.02 10.86 3.41
N VAL A 527 -21.94 10.27 2.91
CA VAL A 527 -21.12 10.81 1.83
C VAL A 527 -21.23 9.93 0.59
N LYS A 528 -21.37 10.60 -0.56
CA LYS A 528 -21.36 9.98 -1.89
C LYS A 528 -20.36 10.71 -2.77
N LEU A 529 -19.26 10.05 -3.11
CA LEU A 529 -18.28 10.57 -4.07
C LEU A 529 -18.67 10.18 -5.51
N PRO A 530 -18.44 11.04 -6.51
CA PRO A 530 -18.89 10.78 -7.90
C PRO A 530 -18.32 9.50 -8.52
N TRP A 531 -17.06 9.18 -8.22
CA TRP A 531 -16.33 8.04 -8.79
C TRP A 531 -16.33 6.80 -7.89
N ILE A 532 -16.92 6.85 -6.69
CA ILE A 532 -17.07 5.67 -5.80
C ILE A 532 -18.51 5.21 -5.86
N LYS A 533 -18.74 3.94 -6.22
CA LYS A 533 -20.10 3.38 -6.38
C LYS A 533 -20.89 3.36 -5.09
N GLU A 534 -20.23 3.14 -3.96
CA GLU A 534 -20.87 2.83 -2.68
C GLU A 534 -20.95 4.06 -1.78
N LEU A 535 -21.95 4.09 -0.89
CA LEU A 535 -22.07 5.15 0.10
C LEU A 535 -21.07 4.94 1.23
N LEU A 536 -20.61 6.06 1.80
CA LEU A 536 -19.82 6.09 3.02
C LEU A 536 -20.65 6.69 4.15
N PHE A 537 -20.88 5.91 5.21
CA PHE A 537 -21.45 6.40 6.46
C PHE A 537 -20.31 6.88 7.35
N VAL A 538 -20.42 8.09 7.86
CA VAL A 538 -19.42 8.70 8.73
C VAL A 538 -20.02 8.87 10.11
N GLU A 539 -19.34 8.28 11.09
CA GLU A 539 -19.63 8.40 12.50
C GLU A 539 -18.46 9.17 13.13
N TRP A 540 -18.76 10.34 13.71
CA TRP A 540 -17.82 11.09 14.55
C TRP A 540 -17.97 10.60 15.98
#